data_AF-A0A9D8QTP9-F1
#
_entry.id   AF-A0A9D8QTP9-F1
#
_cell.length_a   1.000
_cell.length_b   1.000
_cell.length_c   1.000
_cell.angle_alpha   90.00
_cell.angle_beta   90.00
_cell.angle_gamma   90.00
#
_symmetry.space_group_name_H-M   'P 1'
#
loop_
_entity.id
_entity.type
_entity.pdbx_description
1 polymer ?
#
loop_
_entity_poly.entity_id
_entity_poly.type
_entity_poly.pdbx_seq_one_letter_code
_entity_poly.pdbx_strand_id
1 'polypeptide(L)'
;MNRIMKLLAAALFSLPVASNAQTENPRGIYKLMTLVGKNGEVNSPYHQYKICTDSITLMVVFGRSNTFRINNNDRMVFNYTGEQPKSEDDKSILVYDSNAEHFSQKWWSDYPNHMIFPHNDWCVEKYQSGQYTEESRIAFDAMTGKAEVDAGNPLTGVWRIIGYVDEVRDIKKELPKLHEQYAKSKYYNNFFVFSPKNLVVVSWSGGAVDGITYDGKKAFKVGDVTYPVKWLSKDRIAVEERIDYRTDWQILERVTDGQQPLSHIISQYLQGSPRVLR
;
A
#
# COMPACT_ATOMS: atom_id res chain seq x y z
N MET A 1 -51.38 29.03 -46.91
CA MET A 1 -50.06 29.39 -47.45
C MET A 1 -49.68 30.75 -46.89
N ASN A 2 -48.53 31.03 -46.28
CA ASN A 2 -47.39 30.20 -45.90
C ASN A 2 -46.64 30.94 -44.78
N ARG A 3 -46.45 30.21 -43.66
CA ARG A 3 -45.22 30.08 -42.87
C ARG A 3 -44.25 31.29 -42.89
N ILE A 4 -44.41 32.19 -41.92
CA ILE A 4 -43.29 32.96 -41.35
C ILE A 4 -43.18 32.52 -39.89
N MET A 5 -42.67 31.29 -39.71
CA MET A 5 -41.41 31.01 -39.03
C MET A 5 -41.22 31.80 -37.71
N LYS A 6 -41.94 31.33 -36.70
CA LYS A 6 -41.43 31.24 -35.33
C LYS A 6 -40.12 30.44 -35.35
N LEU A 7 -38.98 31.12 -35.40
CA LEU A 7 -37.65 30.51 -35.23
C LEU A 7 -36.77 31.47 -34.44
N LEU A 8 -37.16 31.70 -33.19
CA LEU A 8 -36.45 32.51 -32.21
C LEU A 8 -36.69 31.91 -30.82
N ALA A 9 -36.47 30.60 -30.68
CA ALA A 9 -36.52 29.89 -29.39
C ALA A 9 -35.96 28.45 -29.47
N ALA A 10 -34.87 28.20 -30.22
CA ALA A 10 -34.31 26.84 -30.30
C ALA A 10 -32.77 26.81 -30.50
N ALA A 11 -32.05 27.74 -29.89
CA ALA A 11 -30.57 27.74 -29.93
C ALA A 11 -29.93 28.08 -28.56
N LEU A 12 -30.65 27.88 -27.45
CA LEU A 12 -30.16 28.16 -26.09
C LEU A 12 -30.25 26.99 -25.11
N PHE A 13 -30.62 25.79 -25.56
CA PHE A 13 -30.67 24.61 -24.70
C PHE A 13 -30.09 23.38 -25.39
N SER A 14 -28.76 23.38 -25.53
CA SER A 14 -27.94 22.17 -25.46
C SER A 14 -26.47 22.57 -25.46
N LEU A 15 -26.08 23.42 -24.50
CA LEU A 15 -24.75 23.18 -23.94
C LEU A 15 -24.87 21.77 -23.34
N PRO A 16 -24.02 20.80 -23.73
CA PRO A 16 -23.87 19.65 -22.87
C PRO A 16 -23.54 20.25 -21.51
N VAL A 17 -24.40 20.01 -20.52
CA VAL A 17 -23.97 20.10 -19.12
C VAL A 17 -22.68 19.31 -19.15
N ALA A 18 -21.54 20.00 -19.01
CA ALA A 18 -20.27 19.36 -18.84
C ALA A 18 -20.50 18.45 -17.64
N SER A 19 -20.74 17.17 -17.93
CA SER A 19 -20.79 16.09 -16.96
C SER A 19 -19.53 16.31 -16.14
N ASN A 20 -19.69 16.78 -14.89
CA ASN A 20 -18.63 17.32 -14.04
C ASN A 20 -17.28 16.76 -14.46
N ALA A 21 -16.48 17.53 -15.19
CA ALA A 21 -15.18 17.07 -15.61
C ALA A 21 -14.45 16.64 -14.33
N GLN A 22 -14.13 15.35 -14.23
CA GLN A 22 -13.64 14.74 -13.02
C GLN A 22 -12.22 15.25 -12.78
N THR A 23 -12.11 16.26 -11.90
CA THR A 23 -10.90 17.06 -11.67
C THR A 23 -10.38 16.95 -10.24
N GLU A 24 -10.87 16.00 -9.45
CA GLU A 24 -10.45 15.86 -8.06
C GLU A 24 -9.11 15.15 -7.96
N ASN A 25 -8.35 15.43 -6.91
CA ASN A 25 -7.10 14.71 -6.65
C ASN A 25 -7.43 13.30 -6.14
N PRO A 26 -6.81 12.23 -6.68
CA PRO A 26 -7.11 10.88 -6.23
C PRO A 26 -6.60 10.68 -4.80
N ARG A 27 -7.45 10.23 -3.89
CA ARG A 27 -7.09 9.87 -2.51
C ARG A 27 -7.70 8.54 -2.14
N GLY A 28 -6.91 7.62 -1.59
CA GLY A 28 -7.33 6.25 -1.30
C GLY A 28 -6.55 5.21 -2.09
N ILE A 29 -7.12 4.01 -2.21
CA ILE A 29 -6.48 2.84 -2.82
C ILE A 29 -7.20 2.51 -4.13
N TYR A 30 -6.43 2.41 -5.21
CA TYR A 30 -6.95 2.18 -6.55
C TYR A 30 -6.19 1.04 -7.23
N LYS A 31 -6.89 0.11 -7.86
CA LYS A 31 -6.33 -1.01 -8.60
C LYS A 31 -6.12 -0.63 -10.05
N LEU A 32 -4.98 -1.03 -10.64
CA LEU A 32 -4.76 -0.93 -12.08
C LEU A 32 -5.70 -1.88 -12.81
N MET A 33 -6.59 -1.32 -13.63
CA MET A 33 -7.60 -2.08 -14.37
C MET A 33 -7.16 -2.31 -15.82
N THR A 34 -6.71 -1.25 -16.50
CA THR A 34 -6.24 -1.34 -17.88
C THR A 34 -4.97 -0.54 -18.10
N LEU A 35 -4.23 -0.96 -19.12
CA LEU A 35 -3.01 -0.32 -19.58
C LEU A 35 -3.09 -0.11 -21.09
N VAL A 36 -2.73 1.08 -21.56
CA VAL A 36 -2.66 1.43 -22.98
C VAL A 36 -1.20 1.67 -23.33
N GLY A 37 -0.68 0.85 -24.25
CA GLY A 37 0.71 0.91 -24.71
C GLY A 37 0.82 0.69 -26.21
N LYS A 38 1.93 0.09 -26.67
CA LYS A 38 2.23 -0.13 -28.12
C LYS A 38 1.11 -0.86 -28.87
N ASN A 39 0.46 -1.81 -28.20
CA ASN A 39 -0.52 -2.71 -28.79
C ASN A 39 -1.96 -2.27 -28.53
N GLY A 40 -2.17 -1.03 -28.07
CA GLY A 40 -3.47 -0.52 -27.65
C GLY A 40 -3.81 -0.86 -26.20
N GLU A 41 -5.10 -0.82 -25.87
CA GLU A 41 -5.62 -1.07 -24.52
C GLU A 41 -5.68 -2.58 -24.22
N VAL A 42 -5.11 -2.96 -23.08
CA VAL A 42 -5.15 -4.31 -22.53
C VAL A 42 -5.58 -4.29 -21.08
N ASN A 43 -6.28 -5.35 -20.64
CA ASN A 43 -6.53 -5.55 -19.22
C ASN A 43 -5.21 -5.73 -18.47
N SER A 44 -5.11 -5.14 -17.28
CA SER A 44 -3.94 -5.28 -16.44
C SER A 44 -3.68 -6.76 -16.11
N PRO A 45 -2.52 -7.32 -16.49
CA PRO A 45 -2.15 -8.67 -16.09
C PRO A 45 -1.63 -8.72 -14.65
N TYR A 46 -1.55 -7.56 -13.97
CA TYR A 46 -0.91 -7.41 -12.67
C TYR A 46 -1.93 -7.04 -11.59
N HIS A 47 -1.76 -7.60 -10.40
CA HIS A 47 -2.40 -7.13 -9.18
C HIS A 47 -1.63 -5.94 -8.62
N GLN A 48 -1.65 -4.83 -9.36
CA GLN A 48 -1.00 -3.57 -9.04
C GLN A 48 -2.02 -2.56 -8.51
N TYR A 49 -1.59 -1.78 -7.52
CA TYR A 49 -2.39 -0.77 -6.84
C TYR A 49 -1.59 0.51 -6.65
N LYS A 50 -2.30 1.63 -6.54
CA LYS A 50 -1.77 2.91 -6.05
C LYS A 50 -2.46 3.25 -4.73
N ILE A 51 -1.68 3.60 -3.72
CA ILE A 51 -2.14 4.22 -2.48
C ILE A 51 -1.83 5.71 -2.60
N CYS A 52 -2.84 6.51 -2.92
CA CYS A 52 -2.72 7.95 -3.08
C CYS A 52 -3.04 8.64 -1.74
N THR A 53 -2.06 9.31 -1.16
CA THR A 53 -2.21 10.07 0.10
C THR A 53 -1.87 11.53 -0.10
N ASP A 54 -2.12 12.37 0.90
CA ASP A 54 -1.75 13.79 0.87
C ASP A 54 -0.23 14.03 0.94
N SER A 55 0.57 13.01 1.26
CA SER A 55 2.02 13.13 1.42
C SER A 55 2.82 12.41 0.34
N ILE A 56 2.29 11.31 -0.19
CA ILE A 56 2.97 10.50 -1.21
C ILE A 56 1.99 9.55 -1.92
N THR A 57 2.34 9.14 -3.13
CA THR A 57 1.71 8.00 -3.80
C THR A 57 2.63 6.78 -3.74
N LEU A 58 2.12 5.67 -3.22
CA LEU A 58 2.84 4.40 -3.19
C LEU A 58 2.26 3.45 -4.22
N MET A 59 3.11 2.65 -4.86
CA MET A 59 2.71 1.54 -5.69
C MET A 59 2.81 0.23 -4.91
N VAL A 60 1.75 -0.58 -4.94
CA VAL A 60 1.74 -1.90 -4.31
C VAL A 60 1.50 -2.96 -5.37
N VAL A 61 2.34 -3.98 -5.43
CA VAL A 61 2.22 -5.09 -6.38
C VAL A 61 2.15 -6.40 -5.62
N PHE A 62 1.09 -7.17 -5.86
CA PHE A 62 0.92 -8.52 -5.31
C PHE A 62 1.50 -9.55 -6.27
N GLY A 63 2.37 -10.42 -5.75
CA GLY A 63 2.95 -11.55 -6.46
C GLY A 63 2.11 -12.82 -6.33
N ARG A 64 2.61 -13.93 -6.88
CA ARG A 64 1.92 -15.24 -6.86
C ARG A 64 1.95 -15.98 -5.51
N SER A 65 2.70 -15.49 -4.53
CA SER A 65 3.03 -16.23 -3.29
C SER A 65 2.54 -15.53 -2.03
N ASN A 66 1.33 -14.95 -2.05
CA ASN A 66 0.75 -14.12 -0.98
C ASN A 66 1.64 -12.98 -0.47
N THR A 67 2.69 -12.65 -1.23
CA THR A 67 3.61 -11.57 -0.94
C THR A 67 3.24 -10.35 -1.75
N PHE A 68 3.50 -9.19 -1.18
CA PHE A 68 3.34 -7.92 -1.86
C PHE A 68 4.59 -7.08 -1.70
N ARG A 69 4.85 -6.21 -2.67
CA ARG A 69 5.92 -5.21 -2.62
C ARG A 69 5.30 -3.84 -2.62
N ILE A 70 5.83 -2.96 -1.77
CA ILE A 70 5.50 -1.54 -1.73
C ILE A 70 6.71 -0.82 -2.29
N ASN A 71 6.47 0.05 -3.29
CA ASN A 71 7.48 0.89 -3.89
C ASN A 71 7.00 2.33 -3.95
N ASN A 72 7.92 3.28 -3.95
CA ASN A 72 7.66 4.68 -4.21
C ASN A 72 8.18 5.05 -5.61
N ASN A 73 7.67 4.40 -6.65
CA ASN A 73 8.16 4.60 -8.01
C ASN A 73 7.89 6.02 -8.51
N ASP A 74 6.73 6.59 -8.13
CA ASP A 74 6.33 7.90 -8.63
C ASP A 74 6.91 9.06 -7.82
N ARG A 75 7.37 8.80 -6.57
CA ARG A 75 8.05 9.77 -5.68
C ARG A 75 7.32 11.08 -5.45
N MET A 76 6.00 11.10 -5.65
CA MET A 76 5.22 12.32 -5.55
C MET A 76 3.77 12.09 -5.11
N VAL A 77 3.14 13.14 -4.62
CA VAL A 77 1.69 13.20 -4.43
C VAL A 77 1.02 13.31 -5.80
N PHE A 78 0.04 12.45 -6.08
CA PHE A 78 -0.77 12.55 -7.28
C PHE A 78 -1.84 13.61 -7.10
N ASN A 79 -1.77 14.65 -7.91
CA ASN A 79 -2.79 15.69 -8.03
C ASN A 79 -3.24 15.75 -9.48
N TYR A 80 -4.48 16.18 -9.71
CA TYR A 80 -4.99 16.40 -11.05
C TYR A 80 -4.11 17.42 -11.78
N THR A 81 -3.62 17.05 -12.96
CA THR A 81 -2.80 17.91 -13.82
C THR A 81 -3.40 18.12 -15.20
N GLY A 82 -4.45 17.36 -15.55
CA GLY A 82 -5.05 17.38 -16.89
C GLY A 82 -4.41 16.36 -17.82
N GLU A 83 -5.02 16.17 -18.99
CA GLU A 83 -4.65 15.08 -19.91
C GLU A 83 -3.45 15.41 -20.80
N GLN A 84 -3.17 16.70 -21.02
CA GLN A 84 -2.18 17.19 -21.97
C GLN A 84 -0.94 17.72 -21.23
N PRO A 85 0.27 17.44 -21.74
CA PRO A 85 1.50 18.01 -21.18
C PRO A 85 1.54 19.53 -21.40
N LYS A 86 2.30 20.25 -20.56
CA LYS A 86 2.40 21.72 -20.66
C LYS A 86 3.24 22.19 -21.85
N SER A 87 4.12 21.34 -22.35
CA SER A 87 4.95 21.53 -23.53
C SER A 87 5.33 20.18 -24.14
N GLU A 88 5.88 20.17 -25.35
CA GLU A 88 6.33 18.92 -26.00
C GLU A 88 7.42 18.18 -25.19
N ASP A 89 8.24 18.94 -24.45
CA ASP A 89 9.33 18.43 -23.61
C ASP A 89 8.86 17.97 -22.22
N ASP A 90 7.64 18.30 -21.80
CA ASP A 90 7.11 17.91 -20.50
C ASP A 90 6.75 16.43 -20.48
N LYS A 91 7.63 15.62 -19.88
CA LYS A 91 7.47 14.16 -19.72
C LYS A 91 7.02 13.78 -18.31
N SER A 92 6.53 14.74 -17.52
CA SER A 92 6.06 14.48 -16.17
C SER A 92 4.80 13.60 -16.18
N ILE A 93 4.56 12.91 -15.06
CA ILE A 93 3.34 12.11 -14.90
C ILE A 93 2.13 13.05 -14.96
N LEU A 94 1.13 12.68 -15.76
CA LEU A 94 -0.13 13.40 -15.86
C LEU A 94 -1.26 12.59 -15.23
N VAL A 95 -2.07 13.23 -14.38
CA VAL A 95 -3.24 12.62 -13.73
C VAL A 95 -4.47 13.36 -14.22
N TYR A 96 -5.44 12.61 -14.74
CA TYR A 96 -6.65 13.14 -15.35
C TYR A 96 -7.81 12.16 -15.20
N ASP A 97 -9.01 12.60 -15.57
CA ASP A 97 -10.25 11.80 -15.44
C ASP A 97 -10.36 11.20 -14.02
N SER A 98 -10.32 12.08 -13.01
CA SER A 98 -10.02 11.71 -11.64
C SER A 98 -11.09 12.16 -10.65
N ASN A 99 -11.55 11.21 -9.83
CA ASN A 99 -12.47 11.41 -8.72
C ASN A 99 -12.18 10.37 -7.60
N ALA A 100 -13.08 10.22 -6.63
CA ALA A 100 -12.96 9.22 -5.56
C ALA A 100 -13.10 7.75 -6.01
N GLU A 101 -13.63 7.50 -7.20
CA GLU A 101 -13.92 6.17 -7.76
C GLU A 101 -12.84 5.69 -8.73
N HIS A 102 -12.20 6.58 -9.48
CA HIS A 102 -11.20 6.23 -10.47
C HIS A 102 -10.26 7.39 -10.78
N PHE A 103 -9.13 7.07 -11.42
CA PHE A 103 -8.29 8.05 -12.10
C PHE A 103 -7.52 7.43 -13.26
N SER A 104 -7.10 8.26 -14.21
CA SER A 104 -6.15 7.87 -15.27
C SER A 104 -4.79 8.53 -15.05
N GLN A 105 -3.73 7.79 -15.34
CA GLN A 105 -2.34 8.25 -15.27
C GLN A 105 -1.70 8.11 -16.66
N LYS A 106 -1.10 9.18 -17.17
CA LYS A 106 -0.15 9.15 -18.29
C LYS A 106 1.27 9.24 -17.76
N TRP A 107 2.16 8.41 -18.30
CA TRP A 107 3.59 8.48 -18.00
C TRP A 107 4.40 8.24 -19.27
N TRP A 108 5.52 8.95 -19.41
CA TRP A 108 6.37 8.84 -20.58
C TRP A 108 7.27 7.61 -20.46
N SER A 109 7.21 6.72 -21.44
CA SER A 109 8.05 5.53 -21.47
C SER A 109 9.30 5.74 -22.30
N ASP A 110 10.45 5.46 -21.71
CA ASP A 110 11.76 5.48 -22.36
C ASP A 110 12.32 4.07 -22.62
N TYR A 111 11.55 3.01 -22.33
CA TYR A 111 12.05 1.64 -22.41
C TYR A 111 12.33 1.20 -23.86
N PRO A 112 13.60 0.96 -24.25
CA PRO A 112 13.91 0.47 -25.58
C PRO A 112 13.41 -0.97 -25.72
N ASN A 113 12.77 -1.27 -26.86
CA ASN A 113 12.33 -2.63 -27.21
C ASN A 113 11.42 -3.34 -26.19
N HIS A 114 10.72 -2.60 -25.30
CA HIS A 114 9.78 -3.22 -24.36
C HIS A 114 8.57 -3.81 -25.11
N MET A 115 8.09 -4.98 -24.66
CA MET A 115 7.02 -5.72 -25.32
C MET A 115 5.68 -4.97 -25.30
N ILE A 116 5.40 -4.23 -24.22
CA ILE A 116 4.11 -3.56 -23.98
C ILE A 116 4.23 -2.05 -24.09
N PHE A 117 5.37 -1.47 -23.70
CA PHE A 117 5.50 -0.03 -23.52
C PHE A 117 6.19 0.59 -24.72
N PRO A 118 5.66 1.68 -25.30
CA PRO A 118 6.28 2.41 -26.41
C PRO A 118 7.66 2.95 -26.00
N HIS A 119 8.56 3.11 -26.96
CA HIS A 119 9.83 3.79 -26.70
C HIS A 119 9.67 5.25 -27.10
N ASN A 120 9.93 6.17 -26.17
CA ASN A 120 9.74 7.61 -26.34
C ASN A 120 8.30 7.96 -26.73
N ASP A 121 7.33 7.42 -25.99
CA ASP A 121 5.92 7.79 -26.13
C ASP A 121 5.17 7.62 -24.79
N TRP A 122 3.94 8.10 -24.75
CA TRP A 122 3.06 8.01 -23.59
C TRP A 122 2.46 6.61 -23.41
N CYS A 123 2.52 6.11 -22.19
CA CYS A 123 1.65 5.05 -21.69
C CYS A 123 0.45 5.67 -20.96
N VAL A 124 -0.68 4.95 -20.96
CA VAL A 124 -1.81 5.27 -20.09
C VAL A 124 -2.10 4.09 -19.16
N GLU A 125 -2.36 4.39 -17.90
CA GLU A 125 -2.84 3.46 -16.89
C GLU A 125 -4.18 3.94 -16.34
N LYS A 126 -5.19 3.08 -16.27
CA LYS A 126 -6.52 3.40 -15.72
C LYS A 126 -6.72 2.66 -14.41
N TYR A 127 -7.06 3.40 -13.37
CA TYR A 127 -7.16 2.93 -11.99
C TYR A 127 -8.57 3.05 -11.44
N GLN A 128 -9.02 2.08 -10.65
CA GLN A 128 -10.35 2.08 -10.03
C GLN A 128 -10.30 1.72 -8.54
N SER A 129 -11.04 2.46 -7.72
CA SER A 129 -11.18 2.20 -6.28
C SER A 129 -12.20 1.08 -6.02
N GLY A 130 -12.15 0.50 -4.82
CA GLY A 130 -13.08 -0.57 -4.43
C GLY A 130 -12.78 -1.95 -5.03
N GLN A 131 -11.81 -2.06 -5.94
CA GLN A 131 -11.44 -3.30 -6.62
C GLN A 131 -10.32 -4.01 -5.88
N TYR A 132 -10.56 -5.19 -5.32
CA TYR A 132 -9.57 -5.94 -4.52
C TYR A 132 -9.63 -7.44 -4.85
N THR A 133 -8.47 -8.11 -4.86
CA THR A 133 -8.42 -9.55 -4.58
C THR A 133 -8.61 -9.78 -3.08
N GLU A 134 -8.85 -11.02 -2.66
CA GLU A 134 -9.01 -11.36 -1.25
C GLU A 134 -7.74 -11.00 -0.45
N GLU A 135 -6.56 -11.38 -0.94
CA GLU A 135 -5.27 -11.14 -0.29
C GLU A 135 -4.97 -9.65 -0.20
N SER A 136 -5.26 -8.90 -1.27
CA SER A 136 -5.05 -7.45 -1.27
C SER A 136 -5.94 -6.74 -0.27
N ARG A 137 -7.20 -7.17 -0.13
CA ARG A 137 -8.13 -6.62 0.85
C ARG A 137 -7.59 -6.83 2.27
N ILE A 138 -7.19 -8.06 2.59
CA ILE A 138 -6.62 -8.40 3.91
C ILE A 138 -5.37 -7.54 4.20
N ALA A 139 -4.46 -7.42 3.23
CA ALA A 139 -3.25 -6.60 3.39
C ALA A 139 -3.56 -5.11 3.57
N PHE A 140 -4.46 -4.54 2.78
CA PHE A 140 -4.85 -3.14 2.89
C PHE A 140 -5.62 -2.84 4.18
N ASP A 141 -6.50 -3.73 4.62
CA ASP A 141 -7.19 -3.60 5.90
C ASP A 141 -6.19 -3.65 7.06
N ALA A 142 -5.18 -4.53 7.00
CA ALA A 142 -4.10 -4.55 7.97
C ALA A 142 -3.28 -3.26 7.97
N MET A 143 -2.90 -2.76 6.79
CA MET A 143 -2.09 -1.53 6.66
C MET A 143 -2.86 -0.27 7.12
N THR A 144 -4.15 -0.22 6.86
CA THR A 144 -5.03 0.93 7.18
C THR A 144 -5.78 0.78 8.51
N GLY A 145 -5.41 -0.22 9.32
CA GLY A 145 -5.99 -0.42 10.66
C GLY A 145 -7.48 -0.81 10.66
N LYS A 146 -7.99 -1.38 9.57
CA LYS A 146 -9.36 -1.91 9.43
C LYS A 146 -9.45 -3.42 9.66
N ALA A 147 -8.32 -4.09 9.90
CA ALA A 147 -8.31 -5.52 10.17
C ALA A 147 -9.15 -5.85 11.42
N GLU A 148 -9.94 -6.93 11.33
CA GLU A 148 -10.73 -7.42 12.45
C GLU A 148 -9.84 -7.82 13.63
N VAL A 149 -10.31 -7.54 14.84
CA VAL A 149 -9.64 -7.87 16.10
C VAL A 149 -10.57 -8.77 16.90
N ASP A 150 -10.07 -9.93 17.34
CA ASP A 150 -10.80 -10.83 18.24
C ASP A 150 -10.48 -10.47 19.69
N ALA A 151 -11.44 -9.85 20.37
CA ALA A 151 -11.32 -9.47 21.78
C ALA A 151 -11.05 -10.67 22.72
N GLY A 152 -11.42 -11.90 22.31
CA GLY A 152 -11.15 -13.13 23.05
C GLY A 152 -9.70 -13.61 22.95
N ASN A 153 -8.96 -13.17 21.92
CA ASN A 153 -7.59 -13.57 21.70
C ASN A 153 -6.62 -12.38 21.86
N PRO A 154 -5.81 -12.38 22.93
CA PRO A 154 -4.94 -11.24 23.24
C PRO A 154 -3.78 -11.05 22.25
N LEU A 155 -3.48 -12.03 21.39
CA LEU A 155 -2.47 -11.85 20.35
C LEU A 155 -2.97 -10.96 19.21
N THR A 156 -4.29 -10.81 19.02
CA THR A 156 -4.81 -9.98 17.93
C THR A 156 -4.46 -8.50 18.10
N GLY A 157 -4.36 -7.81 16.97
CA GLY A 157 -3.97 -6.41 16.87
C GLY A 157 -2.65 -6.19 16.14
N VAL A 158 -2.18 -4.94 16.19
CA VAL A 158 -0.96 -4.49 15.51
C VAL A 158 0.21 -4.52 16.48
N TRP A 159 1.29 -5.15 16.05
CA TRP A 159 2.54 -5.26 16.80
C TRP A 159 3.70 -4.81 15.94
N ARG A 160 4.71 -4.18 16.53
CA ARG A 160 5.94 -3.77 15.86
C ARG A 160 7.14 -4.53 16.43
N ILE A 161 8.12 -4.84 15.57
CA ILE A 161 9.38 -5.40 16.04
C ILE A 161 10.18 -4.31 16.77
N ILE A 162 10.64 -4.64 17.98
CA ILE A 162 11.53 -3.78 18.79
C ILE A 162 12.88 -4.43 19.10
N GLY A 163 13.13 -5.64 18.59
CA GLY A 163 14.45 -6.26 18.68
C GLY A 163 14.44 -7.77 18.46
N TYR A 164 15.66 -8.34 18.46
CA TYR A 164 15.91 -9.77 18.52
C TYR A 164 16.85 -10.04 19.70
N VAL A 165 16.66 -11.16 20.39
CA VAL A 165 17.57 -11.66 21.42
C VAL A 165 17.83 -13.15 21.23
N ASP A 166 19.00 -13.62 21.65
CA ASP A 166 19.41 -15.03 21.68
C ASP A 166 18.88 -15.76 22.93
N GLU A 167 18.72 -15.05 24.05
CA GLU A 167 18.15 -15.61 25.27
C GLU A 167 17.08 -14.72 25.91
N VAL A 168 15.99 -15.33 26.39
CA VAL A 168 14.88 -14.61 27.07
C VAL A 168 15.19 -14.32 28.55
N ARG A 169 16.26 -14.91 29.12
CA ARG A 169 16.43 -15.03 30.58
C ARG A 169 16.66 -13.71 31.33
N ASP A 170 17.02 -12.63 30.64
CA ASP A 170 17.14 -11.27 31.22
C ASP A 170 16.42 -10.18 30.42
N ILE A 171 15.50 -10.56 29.53
CA ILE A 171 14.95 -9.64 28.52
C ILE A 171 14.26 -8.42 29.11
N LYS A 172 13.60 -8.57 30.27
CA LYS A 172 12.89 -7.45 30.92
C LYS A 172 13.83 -6.29 31.29
N LYS A 173 15.09 -6.58 31.63
CA LYS A 173 16.11 -5.57 31.96
C LYS A 173 16.71 -4.93 30.71
N GLU A 174 16.77 -5.68 29.61
CA GLU A 174 17.37 -5.25 28.33
C GLU A 174 16.38 -4.54 27.39
N LEU A 175 15.06 -4.66 27.65
CA LEU A 175 14.00 -4.02 26.85
C LEU A 175 14.23 -2.51 26.57
N PRO A 176 14.61 -1.67 27.55
CA PRO A 176 14.87 -0.25 27.26
C PRO A 176 16.02 -0.04 26.29
N LYS A 177 17.11 -0.83 26.41
CA LYS A 177 18.28 -0.74 25.54
C LYS A 177 17.95 -1.21 24.12
N LEU A 178 17.18 -2.30 23.99
CA LEU A 178 16.68 -2.79 22.71
C LEU A 178 15.84 -1.72 22.00
N HIS A 179 14.94 -1.07 22.73
CA HIS A 179 14.11 0.00 22.17
C HIS A 179 14.97 1.16 21.63
N GLU A 180 15.97 1.62 22.38
CA GLU A 180 16.88 2.68 21.94
C GLU A 180 17.73 2.26 20.72
N GLN A 181 18.24 1.04 20.71
CA GLN A 181 19.03 0.49 19.60
C GLN A 181 18.18 0.33 18.34
N TYR A 182 16.97 -0.21 18.46
CA TYR A 182 16.10 -0.52 17.33
C TYR A 182 15.28 0.67 16.84
N ALA A 183 15.04 1.70 17.66
CA ALA A 183 14.40 2.95 17.25
C ALA A 183 15.11 3.64 16.07
N LYS A 184 16.41 3.38 15.92
CA LYS A 184 17.23 3.91 14.81
C LYS A 184 17.58 2.84 13.77
N SER A 185 17.07 1.62 13.90
CA SER A 185 17.41 0.51 13.02
C SER A 185 16.51 0.43 11.78
N LYS A 186 17.01 -0.26 10.74
CA LYS A 186 16.21 -0.60 9.55
C LYS A 186 15.00 -1.50 9.82
N TYR A 187 14.93 -2.11 11.01
CA TYR A 187 13.82 -2.98 11.43
C TYR A 187 12.72 -2.21 12.16
N TYR A 188 12.97 -0.95 12.52
CA TYR A 188 11.95 -0.04 13.01
C TYR A 188 10.83 0.04 11.96
N ASN A 189 9.57 -0.10 12.38
CA ASN A 189 8.37 -0.15 11.52
C ASN A 189 8.19 -1.40 10.64
N ASN A 190 8.73 -2.54 11.06
CA ASN A 190 8.17 -3.82 10.63
C ASN A 190 7.03 -4.22 11.58
N PHE A 191 5.87 -4.52 11.01
CA PHE A 191 4.63 -4.78 11.73
C PHE A 191 4.14 -6.22 11.52
N PHE A 192 3.58 -6.78 12.56
CA PHE A 192 2.78 -8.00 12.56
C PHE A 192 1.35 -7.59 12.90
N VAL A 193 0.44 -7.78 11.97
CA VAL A 193 -0.99 -7.56 12.18
C VAL A 193 -1.66 -8.93 12.34
N PHE A 194 -1.92 -9.28 13.59
CA PHE A 194 -2.58 -10.52 13.97
C PHE A 194 -4.09 -10.30 13.91
N SER A 195 -4.76 -10.93 12.95
CA SER A 195 -6.22 -10.95 12.81
C SER A 195 -6.76 -12.35 13.07
N PRO A 196 -8.07 -12.55 13.31
CA PRO A 196 -8.63 -13.85 13.70
C PRO A 196 -8.25 -15.02 12.77
N LYS A 197 -8.04 -14.75 11.48
CA LYS A 197 -7.75 -15.78 10.46
C LYS A 197 -6.47 -15.54 9.68
N ASN A 198 -5.89 -14.35 9.73
CA ASN A 198 -4.68 -14.02 8.98
C ASN A 198 -3.62 -13.36 9.85
N LEU A 199 -2.37 -13.67 9.57
CA LEU A 199 -1.21 -12.87 9.95
C LEU A 199 -0.78 -12.06 8.73
N VAL A 200 -0.70 -10.74 8.87
CA VAL A 200 -0.08 -9.88 7.86
C VAL A 200 1.22 -9.34 8.42
N VAL A 201 2.33 -9.68 7.76
CA VAL A 201 3.63 -9.07 8.04
C VAL A 201 3.82 -7.92 7.08
N VAL A 202 4.06 -6.72 7.59
CA VAL A 202 4.23 -5.50 6.79
C VAL A 202 5.58 -4.86 7.11
N SER A 203 6.34 -4.55 6.08
CA SER A 203 7.56 -3.75 6.14
C SER A 203 7.45 -2.57 5.19
N TRP A 204 8.43 -1.65 5.26
CA TRP A 204 8.50 -0.49 4.37
C TRP A 204 8.51 -0.85 2.87
N SER A 205 9.03 -2.03 2.51
CA SER A 205 9.20 -2.46 1.11
C SER A 205 8.17 -3.48 0.64
N GLY A 206 7.23 -3.88 1.50
CA GLY A 206 6.32 -4.98 1.21
C GLY A 206 6.05 -5.89 2.39
N GLY A 207 5.48 -7.05 2.14
CA GLY A 207 5.02 -7.94 3.17
C GLY A 207 4.46 -9.25 2.65
N ALA A 208 3.81 -9.98 3.54
CA ALA A 208 3.15 -11.25 3.28
C ALA A 208 1.81 -11.33 4.02
N VAL A 209 0.88 -12.09 3.44
CA VAL A 209 -0.40 -12.46 4.05
C VAL A 209 -0.42 -13.97 4.21
N ASP A 210 -0.56 -14.44 5.44
CA ASP A 210 -0.60 -15.87 5.73
C ASP A 210 -1.81 -16.22 6.59
N GLY A 211 -2.35 -17.42 6.39
CA GLY A 211 -3.37 -17.98 7.29
C GLY A 211 -2.77 -18.27 8.67
N ILE A 212 -3.50 -17.93 9.73
CA ILE A 212 -3.08 -18.16 11.11
C ILE A 212 -4.09 -18.97 11.89
N THR A 213 -3.61 -19.82 12.80
CA THR A 213 -4.41 -20.41 13.87
C THR A 213 -3.75 -20.14 15.21
N TYR A 214 -4.56 -20.07 16.27
CA TYR A 214 -4.08 -19.72 17.60
C TYR A 214 -4.21 -20.90 18.57
N ASP A 215 -3.16 -21.13 19.36
CA ASP A 215 -3.18 -22.04 20.52
C ASP A 215 -3.22 -21.21 21.81
N GLY A 216 -4.36 -20.54 21.98
CA GLY A 216 -4.59 -19.58 23.04
C GLY A 216 -3.52 -18.49 23.10
N LYS A 217 -2.96 -18.26 24.29
CA LYS A 217 -1.92 -17.23 24.52
C LYS A 217 -0.49 -17.74 24.29
N LYS A 218 -0.29 -19.03 24.05
CA LYS A 218 1.01 -19.69 24.16
C LYS A 218 1.72 -19.84 22.83
N ALA A 219 0.99 -19.92 21.73
CA ALA A 219 1.56 -20.06 20.41
C ALA A 219 0.54 -19.67 19.34
N PHE A 220 1.04 -19.44 18.13
CA PHE A 220 0.24 -19.43 16.91
C PHE A 220 0.89 -20.30 15.85
N LYS A 221 0.15 -20.66 14.82
CA LYS A 221 0.66 -21.45 13.68
C LYS A 221 0.42 -20.73 12.37
N VAL A 222 1.42 -20.81 11.50
CA VAL A 222 1.35 -20.36 10.10
C VAL A 222 1.76 -21.55 9.24
N GLY A 223 0.83 -22.05 8.42
CA GLY A 223 0.98 -23.37 7.79
C GLY A 223 1.25 -24.45 8.85
N ASP A 224 2.30 -25.24 8.64
CA ASP A 224 2.72 -26.31 9.56
C ASP A 224 3.69 -25.84 10.65
N VAL A 225 4.11 -24.57 10.61
CA VAL A 225 5.09 -24.03 11.56
C VAL A 225 4.36 -23.48 12.78
N THR A 226 4.79 -23.92 13.97
CA THR A 226 4.30 -23.40 15.26
C THR A 226 5.30 -22.40 15.82
N TYR A 227 4.80 -21.23 16.21
CA TYR A 227 5.57 -20.15 16.81
C TYR A 227 5.20 -19.99 18.29
N PRO A 228 6.01 -20.53 19.21
CA PRO A 228 5.86 -20.28 20.64
C PRO A 228 5.91 -18.79 20.98
N VAL A 229 5.07 -18.38 21.92
CA VAL A 229 4.97 -17.00 22.41
C VAL A 229 5.19 -16.95 23.92
N LYS A 230 6.09 -16.06 24.36
CA LYS A 230 6.27 -15.71 25.77
C LYS A 230 5.81 -14.28 26.01
N TRP A 231 4.91 -14.11 26.97
CA TRP A 231 4.44 -12.80 27.39
C TRP A 231 5.45 -12.14 28.31
N LEU A 232 5.92 -10.95 27.93
CA LEU A 232 6.86 -10.15 28.72
C LEU A 232 6.11 -9.11 29.56
N SER A 233 5.06 -8.53 28.98
CA SER A 233 4.08 -7.64 29.61
C SER A 233 2.77 -7.68 28.83
N LYS A 234 1.75 -6.89 29.20
CA LYS A 234 0.48 -6.79 28.46
C LYS A 234 0.65 -6.30 27.00
N ASP A 235 1.71 -5.52 26.75
CA ASP A 235 1.99 -4.87 25.46
C ASP A 235 3.27 -5.40 24.81
N ARG A 236 3.89 -6.45 25.36
CA ARG A 236 5.15 -7.00 24.83
C ARG A 236 5.18 -8.51 24.88
N ILE A 237 5.53 -9.10 23.74
CA ILE A 237 5.68 -10.55 23.58
C ILE A 237 7.05 -10.86 22.95
N ALA A 238 7.54 -12.07 23.22
CA ALA A 238 8.67 -12.66 22.53
C ALA A 238 8.15 -13.85 21.72
N VAL A 239 8.40 -13.84 20.42
CA VAL A 239 8.04 -14.92 19.48
C VAL A 239 9.30 -15.70 19.17
N GLU A 240 9.24 -17.02 19.36
CA GLU A 240 10.37 -17.92 19.08
C GLU A 240 10.59 -18.05 17.57
N GLU A 241 11.84 -17.90 17.14
CA GLU A 241 12.30 -18.14 15.77
C GLU A 241 13.44 -19.16 15.80
N ARG A 242 13.24 -20.31 15.16
CA ARG A 242 14.26 -21.36 15.09
C ARG A 242 15.06 -21.19 13.81
N ILE A 243 16.33 -20.85 13.95
CA ILE A 243 17.26 -20.67 12.84
C ILE A 243 18.35 -21.72 12.97
N ASP A 244 18.30 -22.74 12.12
CA ASP A 244 19.22 -23.87 12.06
C ASP A 244 19.49 -24.52 13.43
N TYR A 245 20.57 -24.11 14.09
CA TYR A 245 21.09 -24.67 15.34
C TYR A 245 20.85 -23.76 16.57
N ARG A 246 20.18 -22.63 16.41
CA ARG A 246 19.88 -21.69 17.51
C ARG A 246 18.42 -21.29 17.55
N THR A 247 18.00 -20.84 18.73
CA THR A 247 16.68 -20.28 18.97
C THR A 247 16.85 -18.80 19.25
N ASP A 248 16.39 -17.97 18.33
CA ASP A 248 16.31 -16.53 18.52
C ASP A 248 14.87 -16.16 18.94
N TRP A 249 14.73 -14.99 19.54
CA TRP A 249 13.44 -14.47 20.00
C TRP A 249 13.22 -13.10 19.40
N GLN A 250 12.21 -13.00 18.54
CA GLN A 250 11.74 -11.74 18.00
C GLN A 250 10.84 -11.05 19.03
N ILE A 251 11.17 -9.81 19.36
CA ILE A 251 10.48 -9.06 20.40
C ILE A 251 9.51 -8.09 19.74
N LEU A 252 8.24 -8.28 20.05
CA LEU A 252 7.15 -7.49 19.51
C LEU A 252 6.54 -6.62 20.61
N GLU A 253 6.28 -5.37 20.26
CA GLU A 253 5.57 -4.40 21.09
C GLU A 253 4.25 -4.02 20.43
N ARG A 254 3.16 -3.98 21.20
CA ARG A 254 1.87 -3.56 20.69
C ARG A 254 1.91 -2.09 20.28
N VAL A 255 1.37 -1.78 19.11
CA VAL A 255 1.22 -0.40 18.65
C VAL A 255 -0.02 0.22 19.32
N THR A 256 0.19 1.26 20.13
CA THR A 256 -0.87 1.94 20.90
C THR A 256 -0.85 3.46 20.74
N ASP A 257 -0.07 3.98 19.80
CA ASP A 257 0.08 5.42 19.53
C ASP A 257 -1.04 5.99 18.64
N GLY A 258 -2.00 5.15 18.25
CA GLY A 258 -3.10 5.53 17.38
C GLY A 258 -2.72 5.68 15.90
N GLN A 259 -1.47 5.41 15.53
CA GLN A 259 -1.02 5.45 14.14
C GLN A 259 -1.21 4.09 13.47
N GLN A 260 -1.56 4.12 12.20
CA GLN A 260 -1.73 2.93 11.38
C GLN A 260 -0.37 2.50 10.81
N PRO A 261 -0.15 1.20 10.53
CA PRO A 261 1.08 0.73 9.88
C PRO A 261 1.43 1.52 8.62
N LEU A 262 0.44 1.87 7.79
CA LEU A 262 0.65 2.68 6.58
C LEU A 262 1.28 4.04 6.88
N SER A 263 0.85 4.73 7.94
CA SER A 263 1.42 6.04 8.33
C SER A 263 2.90 5.93 8.67
N HIS A 264 3.30 4.86 9.37
CA HIS A 264 4.70 4.60 9.67
C HIS A 264 5.51 4.31 8.40
N ILE A 265 4.99 3.49 7.48
CA ILE A 265 5.63 3.20 6.19
C ILE A 265 5.85 4.47 5.38
N ILE A 266 4.83 5.33 5.29
CA ILE A 266 4.94 6.63 4.61
C ILE A 266 6.03 7.48 5.25
N SER A 267 6.06 7.56 6.58
CA SER A 267 7.09 8.34 7.29
C SER A 267 8.51 7.89 6.94
N GLN A 268 8.73 6.59 6.72
CA GLN A 268 10.02 6.05 6.33
C GLN A 268 10.41 6.41 4.91
N TYR A 269 9.48 6.38 3.96
CA TYR A 269 9.76 6.84 2.60
C TYR A 269 10.14 8.32 2.56
N LEU A 270 9.51 9.13 3.41
CA LEU A 270 9.81 10.56 3.53
C LEU A 270 11.17 10.83 4.21
N GLN A 271 11.54 10.03 5.22
CA GLN A 271 12.82 10.17 5.95
C GLN A 271 14.01 9.53 5.21
N GLY A 272 13.79 8.41 4.52
CA GLY A 272 14.79 7.60 3.84
C GLY A 272 15.27 8.17 2.49
N SER A 273 14.86 9.38 2.13
CA SER A 273 15.34 10.08 0.92
C SER A 273 16.39 11.14 1.26
N PRO A 274 17.69 10.82 1.35
CA PRO A 274 18.72 11.80 1.07
C PRO A 274 18.73 12.12 -0.44
N ARG A 275 18.46 13.40 -0.76
CA ARG A 275 18.75 14.14 -2.01
C ARG A 275 19.29 13.33 -3.21
N VAL A 276 18.54 13.32 -4.32
CA VAL A 276 19.02 13.78 -5.64
C VAL A 276 17.81 14.33 -6.42
N LEU A 277 17.62 15.65 -6.36
CA LEU A 277 17.05 16.37 -7.51
C LEU A 277 18.16 16.36 -8.57
N ARG A 278 17.91 15.70 -9.69
CA ARG A 278 18.60 15.97 -10.95
C ARG A 278 17.53 16.38 -11.95
#